data_AF-J9FIC2-F1
#
_entry.id   AF-J9FIC2-F1
#
_cell.length_a   1.000
_cell.length_b   1.000
_cell.length_c   1.000
_cell.angle_alpha   90.00
_cell.angle_beta   90.00
_cell.angle_gamma   90.00
#
_symmetry.space_group_name_H-M   'P 1'
#
loop_
_entity.id
_entity.type
_entity.pdbx_description
1 polymer ?
#
loop_
_entity_poly.entity_id
_entity_poly.type
_entity_poly.pdbx_seq_one_letter_code
_entity_poly.pdbx_strand_id
1 'polypeptide(L)'
;VLDNTSKGHGYTANITLNAQPIEKLNLMLAYTHTESKEISGLPGSDPVSTWQGLNSIDGPNFGLVQRSQYVVPDKLIASANWYIPFKYKGLLRGTNLSLFYTGYSAGGYSYMYTNDMNGDGIANDLMYIPANDNEIQFKNNDDRAAFWKFVDQDRYLRNHKGEYAEAFAARSPWVHRFDFRISEDFEFNIGKTKHCIQLSLDIMNIGNL
;
A
#
# COMPACT_ATOMS: atom_id res chain seq x y z
N VAL A 1 26.19 -18.45 7.32
CA VAL A 1 26.62 -17.30 8.14
C VAL A 1 25.85 -16.09 7.65
N LEU A 2 25.19 -15.35 8.53
CA LEU A 2 24.58 -14.07 8.17
C LEU A 2 25.69 -13.02 8.08
N ASP A 3 25.76 -12.32 6.97
CA ASP A 3 26.74 -11.29 6.71
C ASP A 3 26.10 -10.13 5.92
N ASN A 4 26.80 -9.00 5.88
CA ASN A 4 26.34 -7.82 5.17
C ASN A 4 26.38 -8.03 3.65
N THR A 5 25.46 -7.37 2.95
CA THR A 5 25.41 -7.38 1.48
C THR A 5 25.09 -5.99 0.96
N SER A 6 25.66 -5.64 -0.19
CA SER A 6 25.31 -4.45 -0.96
C SER A 6 24.27 -4.73 -2.05
N LYS A 7 23.74 -5.96 -2.11
CA LYS A 7 22.70 -6.35 -3.07
C LYS A 7 21.35 -5.79 -2.65
N GLY A 8 20.64 -5.23 -3.63
CA GLY A 8 19.39 -4.52 -3.41
C GLY A 8 19.49 -3.10 -3.95
N HIS A 9 18.34 -2.48 -4.17
CA HIS A 9 18.24 -1.10 -4.63
C HIS A 9 16.84 -0.58 -4.35
N GLY A 10 16.72 0.74 -4.21
CA GLY A 10 15.42 1.37 -4.08
C GLY A 10 15.45 2.78 -4.63
N TYR A 11 14.27 3.27 -5.00
CA TYR A 11 14.07 4.64 -5.44
C TYR A 11 12.66 5.09 -5.06
N THR A 12 12.51 6.39 -4.84
CA THR A 12 11.21 7.03 -4.66
C THR A 12 11.07 8.19 -5.63
N ALA A 13 9.98 8.21 -6.38
CA ALA A 13 9.58 9.31 -7.23
C ALA A 13 8.28 9.90 -6.67
N ASN A 14 8.21 11.23 -6.57
CA ASN A 14 7.01 11.92 -6.14
C ASN A 14 6.69 13.06 -7.11
N ILE A 15 5.40 13.17 -7.47
CA ILE A 15 4.86 14.29 -8.21
C ILE A 15 3.73 14.88 -7.38
N THR A 16 3.81 16.18 -7.09
CA THR A 16 2.81 16.90 -6.32
C THR A 16 2.30 18.10 -7.12
N LEU A 17 0.97 18.23 -7.19
CA LEU A 17 0.26 19.33 -7.81
C LEU A 17 -0.52 20.06 -6.72
N ASN A 18 -0.35 21.37 -6.63
CA ASN A 18 -1.13 22.24 -5.78
C ASN A 18 -1.86 23.24 -6.66
N ALA A 19 -3.13 23.49 -6.37
CA ALA A 19 -3.93 24.43 -7.13
C ALA A 19 -4.86 25.21 -6.21
N GLN A 20 -5.10 26.46 -6.58
CA GLN A 20 -6.12 27.30 -5.97
C GLN A 20 -7.01 27.88 -7.09
N PRO A 21 -7.93 27.08 -7.65
CA PRO A 21 -8.70 27.48 -8.83
C PRO A 21 -9.66 28.64 -8.54
N ILE A 22 -10.12 28.77 -7.29
CA ILE A 22 -10.88 29.92 -6.79
C ILE A 22 -10.30 30.37 -5.45
N GLU A 23 -10.58 31.61 -5.06
CA GLU A 23 -10.14 32.14 -3.77
C GLU A 23 -10.56 31.20 -2.62
N LYS A 24 -9.62 30.86 -1.72
CA LYS A 24 -9.84 30.03 -0.52
C LYS A 24 -10.22 28.56 -0.77
N LEU A 25 -10.21 28.06 -2.00
CA LEU A 25 -10.27 26.63 -2.30
C LEU A 25 -8.86 26.12 -2.64
N ASN A 26 -8.24 25.40 -1.71
CA ASN A 26 -6.93 24.80 -1.89
C ASN A 26 -7.07 23.32 -2.23
N LEU A 27 -6.51 22.92 -3.35
CA LEU A 27 -6.45 21.53 -3.80
C LEU A 27 -5.00 21.05 -3.79
N MET A 28 -4.80 19.80 -3.38
CA MET A 28 -3.52 19.10 -3.50
C MET A 28 -3.76 17.71 -4.06
N LEU A 29 -2.88 17.27 -4.96
CA LEU A 29 -2.81 15.90 -5.46
C LEU A 29 -1.34 15.49 -5.49
N ALA A 30 -0.99 14.39 -4.85
CA ALA A 30 0.35 13.86 -4.89
C ALA A 30 0.34 12.36 -5.16
N TYR A 31 1.17 11.93 -6.12
CA TYR A 31 1.44 10.54 -6.41
C TYR A 31 2.88 10.23 -6.07
N THR A 32 3.08 9.19 -5.28
CA THR A 32 4.39 8.66 -4.91
C THR A 32 4.52 7.24 -5.42
N HIS A 33 5.59 6.99 -6.16
CA HIS A 33 6.02 5.65 -6.53
C HIS A 33 7.32 5.29 -5.78
N THR A 34 7.35 4.16 -5.08
CA THR A 34 8.52 3.69 -4.33
C THR A 34 8.86 2.26 -4.70
N GLU A 35 10.05 2.01 -5.23
CA GLU A 35 10.58 0.66 -5.32
C GLU A 35 11.62 0.44 -4.23
N SER A 36 11.60 -0.73 -3.60
CA SER A 36 12.66 -1.17 -2.70
C SER A 36 12.81 -2.67 -2.85
N LYS A 37 14.01 -3.10 -3.26
CA LYS A 37 14.41 -4.50 -3.34
C LYS A 37 15.61 -4.76 -2.45
N GLU A 38 15.57 -5.87 -1.73
CA GLU A 38 16.55 -6.28 -0.72
C GLU A 38 16.73 -7.79 -0.74
N ILE A 39 17.82 -8.29 -0.16
CA ILE A 39 18.02 -9.74 0.06
C ILE A 39 17.20 -10.22 1.27
N SER A 40 17.09 -9.38 2.30
CA SER A 40 16.36 -9.68 3.52
C SER A 40 15.84 -8.40 4.15
N GLY A 41 14.54 -8.37 4.45
CA GLY A 41 13.93 -7.34 5.30
C GLY A 41 14.08 -7.61 6.80
N LEU A 42 14.92 -8.57 7.18
CA LEU A 42 15.11 -9.04 8.56
C LEU A 42 13.77 -9.37 9.27
N PRO A 43 12.98 -10.33 8.76
CA PRO A 43 11.60 -10.59 9.21
C PRO A 43 11.46 -11.19 10.62
N GLY A 44 12.53 -11.23 11.42
CA GLY A 44 12.57 -11.88 12.74
C GLY A 44 13.18 -11.03 13.86
N SER A 45 13.07 -11.53 15.08
CA SER A 45 13.61 -10.87 16.29
C SER A 45 14.97 -11.44 16.73
N ASP A 46 15.43 -12.50 16.07
CA ASP A 46 16.73 -13.13 16.29
C ASP A 46 17.31 -13.65 14.96
N PRO A 47 18.59 -14.05 14.92
CA PRO A 47 19.25 -14.51 13.69
C PRO A 47 18.58 -15.74 13.05
N VAL A 48 18.05 -16.67 13.84
CA VAL A 48 17.43 -17.89 13.33
C VAL A 48 16.05 -17.57 12.74
N SER A 49 15.21 -16.84 13.47
CA SER A 49 13.90 -16.44 12.95
C SER A 49 14.00 -15.52 11.73
N THR A 50 15.04 -14.68 11.66
CA THR A 50 15.35 -13.87 10.47
C THR A 50 15.70 -14.74 9.27
N TRP A 51 16.57 -15.72 9.46
CA TRP A 51 16.99 -16.64 8.40
C TRP A 51 15.83 -17.55 7.95
N GLN A 52 15.06 -18.08 8.89
CA GLN A 52 13.90 -18.92 8.59
C GLN A 52 12.75 -18.14 7.95
N GLY A 53 12.57 -16.86 8.30
CA GLY A 53 11.49 -16.02 7.77
C GLY A 53 11.72 -15.52 6.33
N LEU A 54 12.83 -15.88 5.69
CA LEU A 54 13.10 -15.51 4.31
C LEU A 54 12.29 -16.38 3.35
N ASN A 55 11.51 -15.72 2.49
CA ASN A 55 10.88 -16.38 1.34
C ASN A 55 11.97 -16.72 0.33
N SER A 56 12.05 -17.97 -0.12
CA SER A 56 13.13 -18.42 -1.00
C SER A 56 12.67 -19.48 -1.98
N ILE A 57 13.49 -19.74 -3.00
CA ILE A 57 13.26 -20.83 -3.97
C ILE A 57 14.12 -22.03 -3.55
N ASP A 58 15.43 -21.82 -3.47
CA ASP A 58 16.43 -22.86 -3.15
C ASP A 58 16.88 -22.84 -1.68
N GLY A 59 16.09 -22.22 -0.81
CA GLY A 59 16.38 -22.05 0.61
C GLY A 59 17.02 -20.70 0.97
N PRO A 60 16.99 -20.30 2.24
CA PRO A 60 17.39 -18.97 2.72
C PRO A 60 18.91 -18.69 2.60
N ASN A 61 19.72 -19.73 2.37
CA ASN A 61 21.15 -19.57 2.07
C ASN A 61 21.41 -19.07 0.64
N PHE A 62 20.42 -19.15 -0.25
CA PHE A 62 20.49 -18.74 -1.65
C PHE A 62 19.54 -17.57 -1.95
N GLY A 63 19.43 -16.64 -0.99
CA GLY A 63 18.56 -15.47 -1.09
C GLY A 63 18.82 -14.64 -2.36
N LEU A 64 17.72 -14.30 -3.05
CA LEU A 64 17.71 -13.44 -4.23
C LEU A 64 17.25 -12.03 -3.85
N VAL A 65 17.57 -11.05 -4.70
CA VAL A 65 17.08 -9.68 -4.52
C VAL A 65 15.60 -9.67 -4.86
N GLN A 66 14.77 -9.42 -3.86
CA GLN A 66 13.31 -9.44 -3.97
C GLN A 66 12.73 -8.15 -3.44
N ARG A 67 11.47 -7.87 -3.78
CA ARG A 67 10.81 -6.66 -3.30
C ARG A 67 10.64 -6.72 -1.78
N SER A 68 10.88 -5.61 -1.09
CA SER A 68 10.74 -5.52 0.36
C SER A 68 9.29 -5.73 0.79
N GLN A 69 9.07 -6.45 1.88
CA GLN A 69 7.73 -6.62 2.47
C GLN A 69 7.12 -5.31 2.98
N TYR A 70 7.96 -4.30 3.25
CA TYR A 70 7.54 -3.02 3.84
C TYR A 70 7.24 -1.95 2.79
N VAL A 71 7.49 -2.23 1.51
CA VAL A 71 7.28 -1.23 0.47
C VAL A 71 5.81 -1.12 0.07
N VAL A 72 5.34 0.12 -0.02
CA VAL A 72 4.08 0.48 -0.67
C VAL A 72 4.43 1.12 -2.00
N PRO A 73 4.36 0.37 -3.13
CA PRO A 73 4.87 0.84 -4.40
C PRO A 73 4.20 2.08 -4.90
N ASP A 74 2.88 2.18 -4.75
CA ASP A 74 2.10 3.26 -5.31
C ASP A 74 1.19 3.83 -4.23
N LYS A 75 1.29 5.14 -4.01
CA LYS A 75 0.44 5.88 -3.09
C LYS A 75 -0.03 7.17 -3.74
N LEU A 76 -1.35 7.37 -3.74
CA LEU A 76 -2.02 8.57 -4.20
C LEU A 76 -2.66 9.25 -2.99
N ILE A 77 -2.36 10.53 -2.78
CA ILE A 77 -3.06 11.35 -1.80
C ILE A 77 -3.65 12.55 -2.50
N ALA A 78 -4.82 12.98 -2.05
CA ALA A 78 -5.41 14.23 -2.51
C ALA A 78 -6.08 14.94 -1.35
N SER A 79 -6.17 16.27 -1.43
CA SER A 79 -6.93 17.05 -0.48
C SER A 79 -7.67 18.19 -1.17
N ALA A 80 -8.84 18.51 -0.65
CA ALA A 80 -9.59 19.69 -1.00
C ALA A 80 -9.97 20.41 0.29
N ASN A 81 -9.57 21.67 0.42
CA ASN A 81 -9.82 22.51 1.59
C ASN A 81 -10.48 23.80 1.13
N TRP A 82 -11.73 24.00 1.51
CA TRP A 82 -12.50 25.18 1.13
C TRP A 82 -12.89 25.99 2.34
N TYR A 83 -12.34 27.21 2.42
CA TYR A 83 -12.72 28.16 3.45
C TYR A 83 -13.74 29.17 2.92
N ILE A 84 -14.89 29.25 3.59
CA ILE A 84 -16.03 30.07 3.22
C ILE A 84 -16.23 31.10 4.34
N PRO A 85 -15.70 32.33 4.19
CA PRO A 85 -15.97 33.40 5.14
C PRO A 85 -17.33 34.02 4.88
N PHE A 86 -18.09 34.26 5.94
CA PHE A 86 -19.38 34.94 5.86
C PHE A 86 -19.63 35.77 7.12
N LYS A 87 -20.64 36.63 7.05
CA LYS A 87 -21.13 37.37 8.21
C LYS A 87 -22.52 36.89 8.54
N TYR A 88 -22.77 36.58 9.80
CA TYR A 88 -24.10 36.22 10.29
C TYR A 88 -24.38 36.97 11.58
N LYS A 89 -25.52 37.69 11.62
CA LYS A 89 -25.92 38.55 12.74
C LYS A 89 -24.82 39.54 13.18
N GLY A 90 -24.08 40.09 12.22
CA GLY A 90 -22.99 41.06 12.47
C GLY A 90 -21.66 40.46 12.94
N LEU A 91 -21.60 39.15 13.20
CA LEU A 91 -20.38 38.44 13.58
C LEU A 91 -19.70 37.84 12.34
N LEU A 92 -18.38 37.89 12.33
CA LEU A 92 -17.55 37.23 11.32
C LEU A 92 -17.50 35.74 11.64
N ARG A 93 -17.79 34.91 10.62
CA ARG A 93 -17.76 33.46 10.70
C ARG A 93 -17.00 32.88 9.52
N GLY A 94 -16.46 31.68 9.70
CA GLY A 94 -15.79 30.97 8.62
C GLY A 94 -16.04 29.48 8.71
N THR A 95 -16.69 28.90 7.69
CA THR A 95 -16.79 27.46 7.56
C THR A 95 -15.59 26.95 6.77
N ASN A 96 -14.89 25.95 7.29
CA ASN A 96 -13.86 25.21 6.57
C ASN A 96 -14.34 23.80 6.28
N LEU A 97 -14.32 23.41 5.01
CA LEU A 97 -14.63 22.07 4.56
C LEU A 97 -13.35 21.42 4.03
N SER A 98 -12.92 20.34 4.66
CA SER A 98 -11.70 19.62 4.32
C SER A 98 -12.03 18.18 3.98
N LEU A 99 -11.66 17.74 2.78
CA LEU A 99 -11.72 16.35 2.37
C LEU A 99 -10.29 15.88 2.07
N PHE A 100 -9.90 14.76 2.66
CA PHE A 100 -8.62 14.11 2.42
C PHE A 100 -8.84 12.71 1.86
N TYR A 101 -8.18 12.40 0.76
CA TYR A 101 -8.20 11.11 0.11
C TYR A 101 -6.83 10.44 0.24
N THR A 102 -6.83 9.16 0.57
CA THR A 102 -5.65 8.29 0.46
C THR A 102 -6.02 7.03 -0.32
N GLY A 103 -5.24 6.77 -1.36
CA GLY A 103 -5.29 5.58 -2.20
C GLY A 103 -3.96 4.85 -2.19
N TYR A 104 -3.98 3.54 -1.99
CA TYR A 104 -2.79 2.68 -2.09
C TYR A 104 -3.19 1.22 -2.20
N SER A 105 -2.28 0.38 -2.71
CA SER A 105 -2.42 -1.08 -2.61
C SER A 105 -1.94 -1.54 -1.23
N ALA A 106 -2.82 -2.15 -0.45
CA ALA A 106 -2.52 -2.60 0.91
C ALA A 106 -1.61 -3.83 0.93
N GLY A 107 -0.32 -3.63 1.20
CA GLY A 107 0.68 -4.69 1.37
C GLY A 107 1.01 -5.49 0.09
N GLY A 108 2.25 -5.97 0.01
CA GLY A 108 2.61 -7.02 -0.94
C GLY A 108 2.41 -8.38 -0.29
N TYR A 109 2.03 -9.39 -1.06
CA TYR A 109 2.00 -10.78 -0.60
C TYR A 109 2.73 -11.68 -1.62
N SER A 110 2.97 -12.92 -1.21
CA SER A 110 3.72 -13.91 -1.99
C SER A 110 2.84 -15.14 -2.22
N TYR A 111 3.03 -15.81 -3.36
CA TYR A 111 2.50 -17.16 -3.56
C TYR A 111 3.56 -18.17 -3.18
N MET A 112 3.21 -19.05 -2.24
CA MET A 112 4.15 -19.97 -1.60
C MET A 112 3.52 -21.35 -1.50
N TYR A 113 4.36 -22.38 -1.51
CA TYR A 113 3.92 -23.72 -1.17
C TYR A 113 3.60 -23.80 0.32
N THR A 114 2.60 -24.62 0.67
CA THR A 114 2.23 -24.86 2.08
C THR A 114 3.14 -25.86 2.78
N ASN A 115 3.93 -26.61 2.00
CA ASN A 115 4.90 -27.59 2.47
C ASN A 115 6.32 -27.14 2.12
N ASP A 116 7.29 -27.86 2.66
CA ASP A 116 8.71 -27.76 2.33
C ASP A 116 8.97 -28.54 1.03
N MET A 117 9.00 -27.82 -0.10
CA MET A 117 9.21 -28.35 -1.44
C MET A 117 10.70 -28.42 -1.82
N ASN A 118 11.54 -27.54 -1.29
CA ASN A 118 12.98 -27.55 -1.54
C ASN A 118 13.78 -28.43 -0.56
N GLY A 119 13.14 -28.93 0.51
CA GLY A 119 13.69 -29.88 1.47
C GLY A 119 14.64 -29.27 2.49
N ASP A 120 14.55 -27.97 2.75
CA ASP A 120 15.46 -27.25 3.65
C ASP A 120 14.99 -27.22 5.13
N GLY A 121 13.81 -27.77 5.42
CA GLY A 121 13.19 -27.82 6.74
C GLY A 121 12.36 -26.58 7.09
N ILE A 122 12.10 -25.67 6.14
CA ILE A 122 11.37 -24.42 6.31
C ILE A 122 10.23 -24.34 5.29
N ALA A 123 9.00 -24.11 5.76
CA ALA A 123 7.86 -23.93 4.87
C ALA A 123 7.74 -22.47 4.36
N ASN A 124 8.78 -21.95 3.70
CA ASN A 124 8.82 -20.60 3.12
C ASN A 124 9.21 -20.58 1.64
N ASP A 125 8.68 -21.55 0.90
CA ASP A 125 9.07 -21.79 -0.49
C ASP A 125 8.18 -21.02 -1.46
N LEU A 126 8.80 -20.17 -2.26
CA LEU A 126 8.13 -19.45 -3.35
C LEU A 126 7.66 -20.44 -4.42
N MET A 127 6.41 -20.28 -4.82
CA MET A 127 5.76 -21.22 -5.73
C MET A 127 6.25 -21.06 -7.17
N TYR A 128 6.57 -22.16 -7.85
CA TYR A 128 6.70 -22.15 -9.31
C TYR A 128 5.32 -22.07 -9.95
N ILE A 129 5.14 -21.14 -10.88
CA ILE A 129 3.89 -20.95 -11.61
C ILE A 129 4.03 -21.69 -12.94
N PRO A 130 3.32 -22.82 -13.18
CA PRO A 130 3.44 -23.57 -14.42
C PRO A 130 3.19 -22.71 -15.66
N ALA A 131 4.06 -22.83 -16.66
CA ALA A 131 3.93 -22.08 -17.91
C ALA A 131 2.68 -22.50 -18.69
N ASN A 132 2.39 -23.81 -18.65
CA ASN A 132 1.30 -24.44 -19.36
C ASN A 132 0.93 -25.79 -18.75
N ASP A 133 -0.09 -26.41 -19.33
CA ASP A 133 -0.70 -27.65 -18.86
C ASP A 133 0.23 -28.88 -18.89
N ASN A 134 1.33 -28.84 -19.65
CA ASN A 134 2.27 -29.96 -19.74
C ASN A 134 3.23 -30.03 -18.55
N GLU A 135 3.35 -28.97 -17.76
CA GLU A 135 4.28 -28.88 -16.63
C GLU A 135 3.68 -29.37 -15.31
N ILE A 136 2.38 -29.68 -15.29
CA ILE A 136 1.65 -30.11 -14.10
C ILE A 136 0.76 -31.31 -14.42
N GLN A 137 0.80 -32.31 -13.56
CA GLN A 137 -0.02 -33.52 -13.70
C GLN A 137 -1.19 -33.43 -12.74
N PHE A 138 -2.39 -33.21 -13.27
CA PHE A 138 -3.61 -33.15 -12.48
C PHE A 138 -4.23 -34.53 -12.30
N LYS A 139 -4.75 -34.80 -11.11
CA LYS A 139 -5.45 -36.06 -10.81
C LYS A 139 -6.78 -36.19 -11.55
N ASN A 140 -7.49 -35.08 -11.75
CA ASN A 140 -8.74 -35.02 -12.48
C ASN A 140 -8.87 -33.69 -13.26
N ASN A 141 -9.81 -33.65 -14.21
CA ASN A 141 -10.03 -32.49 -15.06
C ASN A 141 -10.65 -31.28 -14.33
N ASP A 142 -11.36 -31.51 -13.22
CA ASP A 142 -12.01 -30.43 -12.47
C ASP A 142 -10.97 -29.60 -11.71
N ASP A 143 -9.99 -30.25 -11.07
CA ASP A 143 -8.85 -29.61 -10.41
C ASP A 143 -8.00 -28.82 -11.41
N ARG A 144 -7.78 -29.40 -12.60
CA ARG A 144 -7.11 -28.72 -13.72
C ARG A 144 -7.83 -27.44 -14.11
N ALA A 145 -9.14 -27.52 -14.34
CA ALA A 145 -9.94 -26.35 -14.73
C ALA A 145 -9.97 -25.29 -13.62
N ALA A 146 -10.09 -25.69 -12.36
CA ALA A 146 -10.08 -24.79 -11.21
C ALA A 146 -8.73 -24.09 -11.04
N PHE A 147 -7.62 -24.81 -11.19
CA PHE A 147 -6.27 -24.26 -11.11
C PHE A 147 -6.03 -23.20 -12.18
N TRP A 148 -6.30 -23.52 -13.46
CA TRP A 148 -6.07 -22.56 -14.53
C TRP A 148 -6.98 -21.34 -14.42
N LYS A 149 -8.23 -21.52 -13.99
CA LYS A 149 -9.12 -20.39 -13.68
C LYS A 149 -8.53 -19.49 -12.58
N PHE A 150 -7.94 -20.08 -11.54
CA PHE A 150 -7.30 -19.34 -10.46
C PHE A 150 -6.03 -18.58 -10.91
N VAL A 151 -5.20 -19.21 -11.73
CA VAL A 151 -4.00 -18.56 -12.29
C VAL A 151 -4.38 -17.43 -13.25
N ASP A 152 -5.40 -17.62 -14.10
CA ASP A 152 -5.78 -16.65 -15.14
C ASP A 152 -6.58 -15.45 -14.62
N GLN A 153 -7.31 -15.62 -13.51
CA GLN A 153 -8.02 -14.51 -12.86
C GLN A 153 -7.07 -13.56 -12.12
N ASP A 154 -5.94 -14.06 -11.62
CA ASP A 154 -4.98 -13.25 -10.89
C ASP A 154 -3.98 -12.58 -11.84
N ARG A 155 -3.88 -11.25 -11.77
CA ARG A 155 -3.01 -10.48 -12.67
C ARG A 155 -1.54 -10.82 -12.46
N TYR A 156 -1.13 -11.10 -11.22
CA TYR A 156 0.25 -11.45 -10.91
C TYR A 156 0.55 -12.84 -11.46
N LEU A 157 -0.22 -13.86 -11.10
CA LEU A 157 0.04 -15.24 -11.53
C LEU A 157 0.04 -15.39 -13.06
N ARG A 158 -0.95 -14.82 -13.74
CA ARG A 158 -1.05 -14.91 -15.21
C ARG A 158 0.16 -14.31 -15.93
N ASN A 159 0.73 -13.25 -15.39
CA ASN A 159 1.85 -12.53 -16.01
C ASN A 159 3.22 -13.16 -15.69
N HIS A 160 3.29 -14.12 -14.77
CA HIS A 160 4.54 -14.79 -14.34
C HIS A 160 4.47 -16.32 -14.55
N LYS A 161 3.65 -16.77 -15.51
CA LYS A 161 3.62 -18.19 -15.91
C LYS A 161 4.98 -18.60 -16.47
N GLY A 162 5.52 -19.72 -15.98
CA GLY A 162 6.85 -20.22 -16.34
C GLY A 162 7.97 -19.69 -15.43
N GLU A 163 7.62 -18.95 -14.39
CA GLU A 163 8.56 -18.34 -13.44
C GLU A 163 8.21 -18.75 -12.01
N TYR A 164 9.19 -18.62 -11.11
CA TYR A 164 8.92 -18.66 -9.69
C TYR A 164 8.30 -17.34 -9.24
N ALA A 165 7.33 -17.41 -8.33
CA ALA A 165 6.79 -16.23 -7.69
C ALA A 165 7.89 -15.43 -6.98
N GLU A 166 7.86 -14.12 -7.14
CA GLU A 166 8.67 -13.18 -6.39
C GLU A 166 8.01 -12.88 -5.04
N ALA A 167 8.83 -12.75 -3.99
CA ALA A 167 8.32 -12.37 -2.68
C ALA A 167 7.74 -10.95 -2.69
N PHE A 168 6.57 -10.79 -2.05
CA PHE A 168 5.87 -9.53 -1.84
C PHE A 168 5.54 -8.75 -3.12
N ALA A 169 5.59 -9.43 -4.27
CA ALA A 169 5.36 -8.83 -5.58
C ALA A 169 3.89 -8.85 -5.99
N ALA A 170 3.12 -9.84 -5.52
CA ALA A 170 1.67 -9.86 -5.69
C ALA A 170 1.02 -8.76 -4.83
N ARG A 171 -0.06 -8.15 -5.32
CA ARG A 171 -0.63 -6.94 -4.73
C ARG A 171 -2.11 -7.11 -4.42
N SER A 172 -2.48 -6.69 -3.22
CA SER A 172 -3.89 -6.58 -2.85
C SER A 172 -4.59 -5.49 -3.68
N PRO A 173 -5.92 -5.58 -3.86
CA PRO A 173 -6.70 -4.53 -4.50
C PRO A 173 -6.44 -3.14 -3.91
N TRP A 174 -6.65 -2.11 -4.72
CA TRP A 174 -6.46 -0.72 -4.32
C TRP A 174 -7.50 -0.34 -3.26
N VAL A 175 -7.04 0.22 -2.14
CA VAL A 175 -7.89 0.72 -1.06
C VAL A 175 -8.11 2.21 -1.26
N HIS A 176 -9.34 2.65 -1.04
CA HIS A 176 -9.73 4.05 -1.07
C HIS A 176 -10.21 4.46 0.32
N ARG A 177 -9.60 5.51 0.89
CA ARG A 177 -10.01 6.09 2.16
C ARG A 177 -10.28 7.57 1.99
N PHE A 178 -11.41 8.01 2.53
CA PHE A 178 -11.83 9.41 2.53
C PHE A 178 -12.04 9.85 3.99
N ASP A 179 -11.30 10.85 4.41
CA ASP A 179 -11.43 11.47 5.73
C ASP A 179 -11.99 12.88 5.52
N PHE A 180 -13.11 13.19 6.18
CA PHE A 180 -13.81 14.47 6.04
C PHE A 180 -13.77 15.24 7.35
N ARG A 181 -13.51 16.55 7.26
CA ARG A 181 -13.53 17.48 8.38
C ARG A 181 -14.35 18.69 8.03
N ILE A 182 -15.20 19.11 8.97
CA ILE A 182 -15.86 20.40 8.95
C ILE A 182 -15.42 21.18 10.19
N SER A 183 -15.01 22.43 10.01
CA SER A 183 -14.78 23.35 11.11
C SER A 183 -15.47 24.68 10.90
N GLU A 184 -15.80 25.33 12.01
CA GLU A 184 -16.50 26.59 12.04
C GLU A 184 -15.79 27.55 12.99
N ASP A 185 -15.33 28.67 12.45
CA ASP A 185 -14.71 29.77 13.18
C ASP A 185 -15.77 30.80 13.57
N PHE A 186 -15.71 31.25 14.82
CA PHE A 186 -16.55 32.28 15.38
C PHE A 186 -15.67 33.42 15.88
N GLU A 187 -15.68 34.55 15.17
CA GLU A 187 -14.92 35.73 15.55
C GLU A 187 -15.81 36.79 16.20
N PHE A 188 -15.38 37.30 17.36
CA PHE A 188 -16.10 38.32 18.11
C PHE A 188 -15.12 39.25 18.83
N ASN A 189 -15.53 40.49 19.08
CA ASN A 189 -14.73 41.47 19.80
C ASN A 189 -15.21 41.60 21.24
N ILE A 190 -14.28 41.57 22.19
CA ILE A 190 -14.49 41.96 23.58
C ILE A 190 -13.66 43.21 23.83
N GLY A 191 -14.32 44.37 23.94
CA GLY A 191 -13.65 45.66 23.99
C GLY A 191 -12.86 45.94 22.71
N LYS A 192 -11.54 46.15 22.84
CA LYS A 192 -10.63 46.38 21.71
C LYS A 192 -9.98 45.09 21.19
N THR A 193 -10.25 43.95 21.83
CA THR A 193 -9.58 42.68 21.54
C THR A 193 -10.48 41.79 20.69
N LYS A 194 -9.93 41.26 19.59
CA LYS A 194 -10.57 40.26 18.75
C LYS A 194 -10.30 38.86 19.31
N HIS A 195 -11.35 38.06 19.46
CA HIS A 195 -11.30 36.66 19.87
C HIS A 195 -11.82 35.77 18.75
N CYS A 196 -11.31 34.54 18.67
CA CYS A 196 -11.77 33.51 17.75
C CYS A 196 -11.94 32.18 18.50
N ILE A 197 -13.09 31.52 18.31
CA ILE A 197 -13.35 30.16 18.77
C ILE A 197 -13.59 29.30 17.53
N GLN A 198 -12.92 28.16 17.43
CA GLN A 198 -13.14 27.19 16.37
C GLN A 198 -13.77 25.91 16.93
N LEU A 199 -14.83 25.43 16.30
CA LEU A 199 -15.41 24.11 16.54
C LEU A 199 -15.12 23.22 15.34
N SER A 200 -14.71 21.97 15.54
CA SER A 200 -14.49 21.02 14.43
C SER A 200 -15.08 19.64 14.70
N LEU A 201 -15.50 18.99 13.63
CA LEU A 201 -15.93 17.59 13.58
C LEU A 201 -15.14 16.87 12.49
N ASP A 202 -14.56 15.74 12.87
CA ASP A 202 -13.70 14.91 12.01
C ASP A 202 -14.36 13.52 11.85
N ILE A 203 -14.64 13.13 10.62
CA ILE A 203 -15.24 11.84 10.24
C ILE A 203 -14.20 11.07 9.42
N MET A 204 -13.60 10.06 10.05
CA MET A 204 -12.60 9.22 9.40
C MET A 204 -13.28 8.11 8.59
N ASN A 205 -12.73 7.82 7.41
CA ASN A 205 -13.18 6.77 6.51
C ASN A 205 -14.68 6.83 6.18
N ILE A 206 -15.17 8.02 5.80
CA ILE A 206 -16.59 8.30 5.55
C ILE A 206 -17.21 7.40 4.46
N GLY A 207 -16.40 6.86 3.54
CA GLY A 207 -16.86 5.94 2.49
C GLY A 207 -17.17 4.52 2.96
N ASN A 208 -16.88 4.19 4.22
CA ASN A 208 -17.15 2.89 4.85
C ASN A 208 -18.10 3.02 6.06
N LEU A 209 -18.93 4.07 6.07
CA LEU A 209 -20.06 4.23 6.99
C LEU A 209 -21.34 3.62 6.42
#